data_AF-A0A2C1Z0W7-F1
#
_entry.id   AF-A0A2C1Z0W7-F1
#
_cell.length_a   1.000
_cell.length_b   1.000
_cell.length_c   1.000
_cell.angle_alpha   90.00
_cell.angle_beta   90.00
_cell.angle_gamma   90.00
#
_symmetry.space_group_name_H-M   'P 1'
#
loop_
_entity.id
_entity.type
_entity.pdbx_description
1 polymer ?
#
loop_
_entity_poly.entity_id
_entity_poly.type
_entity_poly.pdbx_seq_one_letter_code
_entity_poly.pdbx_strand_id
1 'polypeptide(L)'
;MYKRFIFTLLCLLLLFSGIAWPVHAKENSMVKKLSKDNNLTSFDNSSFSIHSFAKRIFGRFYQEFIIDKPSGTFYEQYTMMEQAPLKNRMNIAEQKDKVFLDEPIRLTFAGDAMMDWSVKETVKQKGADYPFVHIKEELSSSDLSIVNLETSVTTGGTKQGKQYTFRSDPFALSGLKNAGFQLVSLANNHSLDFGLSGFMDTVASLKQYQLDYVGGGLNKQEAYRAKTYTLKGKTVKILAFSRVLPDYSWVASDTKPGLANGYDLSLIESTIKKEKPTADFLFVFIHWGVETKRNPEPFQREWAKKMIDSGADGVIGSHPHVLQGFEYYKGKPIAYSLGNFLFPNYIKGNAAQTGILHIDIHKEETKMTFVPFRILQDQIVKQSDQDKRAVWNELQGLSYGGLTINNGDISGNTTVADSNF
;
A
#
# COMPACT_ATOMS: atom_id res chain seq x y z
N MET A 1 -14.80 -34.01 -1.46
CA MET A 1 -15.77 -33.92 -0.34
C MET A 1 -15.68 -32.61 0.45
N TYR A 2 -14.50 -31.99 0.60
CA TYR A 2 -14.31 -30.76 1.39
C TYR A 2 -15.04 -29.49 0.86
N LYS A 3 -15.13 -29.30 -0.47
CA LYS A 3 -15.76 -28.11 -1.07
C LYS A 3 -17.29 -28.02 -0.92
N ARG A 4 -18.00 -29.14 -0.73
CA ARG A 4 -19.47 -29.14 -0.51
C ARG A 4 -19.86 -28.79 0.94
N PHE A 5 -18.96 -28.98 1.90
CA PHE A 5 -19.24 -28.75 3.31
C PHE A 5 -19.18 -27.24 3.66
N ILE A 6 -18.20 -26.52 3.11
CA ILE A 6 -18.03 -25.07 3.30
C ILE A 6 -19.22 -24.30 2.69
N PHE A 7 -19.71 -24.73 1.53
CA PHE A 7 -20.85 -24.09 0.87
C PHE A 7 -22.16 -24.27 1.66
N THR A 8 -22.33 -25.41 2.33
CA THR A 8 -23.53 -25.70 3.14
C THR A 8 -23.53 -24.90 4.46
N LEU A 9 -22.34 -24.69 5.05
CA LEU A 9 -22.19 -23.89 6.27
C LEU A 9 -22.41 -22.39 6.02
N LEU A 10 -21.97 -21.87 4.86
CA LEU A 10 -22.23 -20.49 4.44
C LEU A 10 -23.72 -20.22 4.17
N CYS A 11 -24.43 -21.16 3.55
CA CYS A 11 -25.89 -21.02 3.33
C CYS A 11 -26.68 -21.03 4.64
N LEU A 12 -26.24 -21.79 5.66
CA LEU A 12 -26.85 -21.77 6.99
C LEU A 12 -26.56 -20.46 7.73
N LEU A 13 -25.35 -19.90 7.62
CA LEU A 13 -25.00 -18.63 8.26
C LEU A 13 -25.78 -17.43 7.68
N LEU A 14 -26.08 -17.44 6.37
CA LEU A 14 -26.91 -16.42 5.72
C LEU A 14 -28.41 -16.51 6.08
N LEU A 15 -28.88 -17.69 6.50
CA LEU A 15 -30.27 -17.87 6.97
C LEU A 15 -30.48 -17.42 8.44
N PHE A 16 -29.41 -17.27 9.22
CA PHE A 16 -29.48 -16.92 10.66
C PHE A 16 -28.91 -15.53 11.01
N SER A 17 -28.37 -14.78 10.04
CA SER A 17 -28.11 -13.34 10.21
C SER A 17 -29.42 -12.57 10.04
N GLY A 18 -30.13 -12.36 11.15
CA GLY A 18 -31.45 -11.72 11.21
C GLY A 18 -31.54 -10.34 10.57
N ILE A 19 -31.84 -10.32 9.27
CA ILE A 19 -32.54 -9.20 8.61
C ILE A 19 -34.00 -9.64 8.50
N ALA A 20 -34.86 -8.99 9.28
CA ALA A 20 -36.28 -9.31 9.35
C ALA A 20 -37.01 -8.94 8.06
N TRP A 21 -37.67 -9.91 7.42
CA TRP A 21 -38.87 -9.65 6.63
C TRP A 21 -39.89 -10.78 6.86
N PRO A 22 -41.20 -10.47 6.97
CA PRO A 22 -42.20 -11.45 7.35
C PRO A 22 -42.64 -12.25 6.12
N VAL A 23 -42.39 -13.56 6.11
CA VAL A 23 -43.04 -14.46 5.16
C VAL A 23 -43.66 -15.61 5.94
N HIS A 24 -44.98 -15.74 5.83
CA HIS A 24 -45.77 -16.84 6.35
C HIS A 24 -45.22 -18.18 5.84
N ALA A 25 -44.84 -19.06 6.76
CA ALA A 25 -44.32 -20.38 6.49
C ALA A 25 -45.42 -21.31 5.95
N LYS A 26 -45.26 -21.80 4.72
CA LYS A 26 -45.77 -23.13 4.33
C LYS A 26 -44.60 -24.10 4.43
N GLU A 27 -44.76 -25.12 5.28
CA GLU A 27 -43.79 -26.17 5.56
C GLU A 27 -43.29 -26.83 4.27
N ASN A 28 -41.98 -26.78 4.03
CA ASN A 28 -41.36 -27.35 2.85
C ASN A 28 -40.73 -28.71 3.17
N SER A 29 -41.01 -29.70 2.32
CA SER A 29 -40.76 -31.15 2.48
C SER A 29 -39.28 -31.56 2.57
N MET A 30 -38.35 -30.62 2.51
CA MET A 30 -36.91 -30.83 2.55
C MET A 30 -36.39 -31.08 3.98
N VAL A 31 -37.01 -30.45 4.98
CA VAL A 31 -36.61 -30.56 6.40
C VAL A 31 -36.91 -31.95 6.96
N LYS A 32 -38.02 -32.58 6.53
CA LYS A 32 -38.36 -33.97 6.91
C LYS A 32 -37.41 -35.02 6.32
N LYS A 33 -36.67 -34.68 5.25
CA LYS A 33 -35.73 -35.61 4.60
C LYS A 33 -34.35 -35.59 5.28
N LEU A 34 -33.91 -34.42 5.77
CA LEU A 34 -32.61 -34.25 6.42
C LEU A 34 -32.55 -34.75 7.88
N SER A 35 -33.68 -34.86 8.57
CA SER A 35 -33.71 -35.37 9.95
C SER A 35 -33.58 -36.90 10.04
N LYS A 36 -33.89 -37.63 8.97
CA LYS A 36 -33.89 -39.10 8.95
C LYS A 36 -32.50 -39.71 8.69
N ASP A 37 -31.61 -38.97 8.03
CA ASP A 37 -30.29 -39.48 7.63
C ASP A 37 -29.19 -39.27 8.70
N ASN A 38 -29.48 -38.58 9.81
CA ASN A 38 -28.47 -38.14 10.79
C ASN A 38 -28.71 -38.54 12.27
N ASN A 39 -29.67 -39.42 12.57
CA ASN A 39 -29.90 -39.96 13.94
C ASN A 39 -29.88 -38.91 15.09
N LEU A 40 -30.47 -37.74 14.88
CA LEU A 40 -30.57 -36.70 15.92
C LEU A 40 -31.77 -36.98 16.84
N THR A 41 -31.51 -37.27 18.11
CA THR A 41 -32.53 -37.48 19.14
C THR A 41 -32.66 -36.24 20.02
N SER A 42 -33.76 -35.50 19.84
CA SER A 42 -34.27 -34.37 20.64
C SER A 42 -33.49 -33.04 20.65
N PHE A 43 -34.25 -31.95 20.57
CA PHE A 43 -33.83 -30.57 20.85
C PHE A 43 -34.73 -30.08 21.99
N ASP A 44 -34.15 -29.70 23.13
CA ASP A 44 -34.86 -29.07 24.24
C ASP A 44 -34.64 -27.54 24.19
N ASN A 45 -35.72 -26.78 24.33
CA ASN A 45 -35.76 -25.33 24.25
C ASN A 45 -36.05 -24.79 25.65
N SER A 46 -35.03 -24.73 26.51
CA SER A 46 -35.11 -23.92 27.72
C SER A 46 -33.74 -23.46 28.22
N SER A 47 -33.70 -22.21 28.66
CA SER A 47 -32.60 -21.46 29.30
C SER A 47 -31.56 -20.79 28.38
N PHE A 48 -31.65 -19.45 28.34
CA PHE A 48 -30.72 -18.51 27.73
C PHE A 48 -29.43 -18.42 28.57
N SER A 49 -28.34 -19.01 28.09
CA SER A 49 -26.96 -18.51 28.29
C SER A 49 -25.97 -19.24 27.37
N ILE A 50 -25.19 -18.47 26.58
CA ILE A 50 -23.76 -18.72 26.25
C ILE A 50 -23.42 -19.88 25.25
N HIS A 51 -22.56 -19.53 24.26
CA HIS A 51 -21.65 -20.37 23.43
C HIS A 51 -22.26 -21.47 22.52
N SER A 52 -22.04 -21.34 21.21
CA SER A 52 -22.33 -22.42 20.25
C SER A 52 -21.25 -23.51 20.33
N PHE A 53 -21.57 -24.64 20.95
CA PHE A 53 -20.72 -25.84 20.97
C PHE A 53 -21.05 -26.77 19.80
N ALA A 54 -20.05 -27.12 18.98
CA ALA A 54 -20.15 -28.25 18.05
C ALA A 54 -19.28 -29.40 18.56
N LYS A 55 -19.91 -30.51 18.96
CA LYS A 55 -19.21 -31.72 19.43
C LYS A 55 -19.03 -32.71 18.27
N ARG A 56 -17.82 -33.22 18.09
CA ARG A 56 -17.54 -34.40 17.26
C ARG A 56 -16.72 -35.40 18.08
N ILE A 57 -17.20 -36.64 18.17
CA ILE A 57 -16.53 -37.71 18.93
C ILE A 57 -15.66 -38.53 17.97
N PHE A 58 -14.36 -38.51 18.19
CA PHE A 58 -13.42 -39.55 17.77
C PHE A 58 -12.57 -39.90 19.00
N GLY A 59 -12.15 -41.17 19.15
CA GLY A 59 -11.59 -41.71 20.40
C GLY A 59 -10.48 -40.87 21.06
N ARG A 60 -10.41 -40.96 22.41
CA ARG A 60 -9.44 -40.40 23.39
C ARG A 60 -8.93 -38.95 23.24
N PHE A 61 -9.36 -38.18 22.24
CA PHE A 61 -9.05 -36.76 22.08
C PHE A 61 -10.33 -35.98 21.81
N TYR A 62 -10.41 -34.74 22.27
CA TYR A 62 -11.46 -33.81 21.82
C TYR A 62 -10.83 -32.51 21.33
N GLN A 63 -11.50 -31.86 20.39
CA GLN A 63 -11.10 -30.61 19.75
C GLN A 63 -12.18 -29.57 20.05
N GLU A 64 -11.78 -28.40 20.55
CA GLU A 64 -12.69 -27.31 20.90
C GLU A 64 -12.43 -26.09 20.00
N PHE A 65 -13.50 -25.43 19.57
CA PHE A 65 -13.43 -24.19 18.79
C PHE A 65 -14.11 -23.08 19.57
N ILE A 66 -13.35 -22.06 19.95
CA ILE A 66 -13.86 -20.87 20.64
C ILE A 66 -13.87 -19.71 19.63
N ILE A 67 -15.02 -19.08 19.47
CA ILE A 67 -15.20 -17.91 18.59
C ILE A 67 -15.36 -16.69 19.49
N ASP A 68 -14.35 -15.82 19.51
CA ASP A 68 -14.45 -14.51 20.16
C ASP A 68 -14.87 -13.44 19.12
N LYS A 69 -16.04 -12.82 19.35
CA LYS A 69 -16.73 -12.01 18.33
C LYS A 69 -16.27 -10.56 18.12
N PRO A 70 -15.38 -9.92 18.93
CA PRO A 70 -14.89 -8.59 18.55
C PRO A 70 -13.68 -8.60 17.59
N SER A 71 -12.92 -9.70 17.48
CA SER A 71 -11.61 -9.70 16.81
C SER A 71 -11.48 -10.66 15.61
N GLY A 72 -12.48 -11.49 15.32
CA GLY A 72 -12.46 -12.41 14.18
C GLY A 72 -11.31 -13.42 14.19
N THR A 73 -10.66 -13.64 15.33
CA THR A 73 -9.49 -14.51 15.46
C THR A 73 -9.94 -15.92 15.84
N PHE A 74 -9.43 -16.93 15.14
CA PHE A 74 -9.67 -18.35 15.44
C PHE A 74 -8.60 -18.89 16.38
N TYR A 75 -9.00 -19.58 17.45
CA TYR A 75 -8.09 -20.31 18.32
C TYR A 75 -8.35 -21.81 18.18
N GLU A 76 -7.29 -22.58 17.99
CA GLU A 76 -7.32 -24.05 18.04
C GLU A 76 -6.62 -24.48 19.32
N GLN A 77 -7.34 -25.16 20.21
CA GLN A 77 -6.80 -25.63 21.49
C GLN A 77 -6.98 -27.15 21.59
N TYR A 78 -5.89 -27.86 21.86
CA TYR A 78 -5.88 -29.30 22.12
C TYR A 78 -5.74 -29.52 23.63
N THR A 79 -6.73 -30.14 24.27
CA THR A 79 -6.67 -30.45 25.70
C THR A 79 -6.61 -31.96 25.92
N MET A 80 -5.57 -32.42 26.60
CA MET A 80 -5.40 -33.82 27.02
C MET A 80 -6.16 -34.06 28.33
N MET A 81 -6.95 -35.14 28.43
CA MET A 81 -7.37 -35.65 29.74
C MET A 81 -6.21 -36.45 30.35
N GLU A 82 -5.58 -35.91 31.38
CA GLU A 82 -4.67 -36.65 32.24
C GLU A 82 -5.49 -37.31 33.37
N GLN A 83 -5.45 -38.65 33.45
CA GLN A 83 -5.75 -39.36 34.69
C GLN A 83 -4.43 -39.61 35.42
N ALA A 84 -4.36 -39.21 36.69
CA ALA A 84 -3.35 -39.54 37.72
C ALA A 84 -2.22 -38.49 37.99
N PRO A 85 -1.65 -38.47 39.23
CA PRO A 85 -1.37 -37.24 39.98
C PRO A 85 0.02 -36.61 39.77
N LEU A 86 0.04 -35.28 39.98
CA LEU A 86 1.18 -34.37 40.13
C LEU A 86 2.49 -35.01 40.64
N LYS A 87 3.52 -35.04 39.78
CA LYS A 87 4.93 -34.77 40.16
C LYS A 87 5.82 -34.57 38.93
N ASN A 88 6.22 -33.31 38.73
CA ASN A 88 7.35 -32.75 37.95
C ASN A 88 6.88 -31.65 37.00
N ARG A 89 6.87 -30.42 37.51
CA ARG A 89 6.86 -29.22 36.67
C ARG A 89 8.23 -29.08 36.02
N MET A 90 8.37 -29.53 34.77
CA MET A 90 9.34 -28.92 33.85
C MET A 90 8.70 -27.65 33.27
N ASN A 91 9.41 -26.53 33.37
CA ASN A 91 9.07 -25.29 32.69
C ASN A 91 9.08 -25.53 31.18
N ILE A 92 7.91 -25.73 30.59
CA ILE A 92 7.73 -25.58 29.15
C ILE A 92 7.30 -24.13 28.96
N ALA A 93 8.23 -23.29 28.51
CA ALA A 93 7.90 -21.96 28.04
C ALA A 93 6.93 -22.11 26.85
N GLU A 94 5.74 -21.52 26.94
CA GLU A 94 4.83 -21.38 25.80
C GLU A 94 5.52 -20.55 24.71
N GLN A 95 6.16 -21.23 23.77
CA GLN A 95 6.61 -20.61 22.54
C GLN A 95 5.36 -20.47 21.65
N LYS A 96 4.69 -19.32 21.78
CA LYS A 96 3.59 -18.93 20.89
C LYS A 96 4.17 -18.61 19.51
N ASP A 97 4.43 -19.63 18.71
CA ASP A 97 4.78 -19.45 17.32
C ASP A 97 3.60 -18.81 16.60
N LYS A 98 3.74 -17.53 16.23
CA LYS A 98 2.79 -16.86 15.34
C LYS A 98 2.85 -17.58 14.00
N VAL A 99 1.82 -18.37 13.70
CA VAL A 99 1.60 -18.91 12.36
C VAL A 99 1.22 -17.73 11.46
N PHE A 100 2.18 -17.24 10.68
CA PHE A 100 1.90 -16.29 9.61
C PHE A 100 1.26 -17.07 8.47
N LEU A 101 0.01 -16.75 8.13
CA LEU A 101 -0.59 -17.20 6.88
C LEU A 101 0.30 -16.71 5.73
N ASP A 102 0.54 -17.57 4.73
CA ASP A 102 1.41 -17.31 3.56
C ASP A 102 0.76 -16.31 2.58
N GLU A 103 0.36 -15.16 3.09
CA GLU A 103 -0.23 -14.08 2.32
C GLU A 103 0.85 -13.09 1.88
N PRO A 104 0.82 -12.59 0.62
CA PRO A 104 1.80 -11.63 0.15
C PRO A 104 1.74 -10.32 0.95
N ILE A 105 2.88 -9.65 1.10
CA ILE A 105 2.93 -8.27 1.59
C ILE A 105 2.59 -7.36 0.42
N ARG A 106 1.56 -6.51 0.56
CA ARG A 106 1.16 -5.56 -0.49
C ARG A 106 1.66 -4.16 -0.17
N LEU A 107 2.56 -3.66 -1.01
CA LEU A 107 2.95 -2.26 -1.02
C LEU A 107 2.20 -1.52 -2.12
N THR A 108 1.81 -0.28 -1.84
CA THR A 108 1.05 0.54 -2.77
C THR A 108 1.71 1.89 -2.97
N PHE A 109 1.93 2.26 -4.23
CA PHE A 109 2.54 3.52 -4.60
C PHE A 109 1.59 4.35 -5.46
N ALA A 110 1.51 5.62 -5.12
CA ALA A 110 0.80 6.66 -5.87
C ALA A 110 1.78 7.76 -6.29
N GLY A 111 1.46 8.44 -7.38
CA GLY A 111 2.27 9.52 -7.94
C GLY A 111 2.18 10.84 -7.17
N ASP A 112 2.20 11.94 -7.91
CA ASP A 112 2.33 13.28 -7.38
C ASP A 112 1.01 13.81 -6.78
N ALA A 113 1.01 14.19 -5.50
CA ALA A 113 -0.14 14.77 -4.83
C ALA A 113 0.13 16.25 -4.48
N MET A 114 -0.59 17.13 -5.18
CA MET A 114 -0.60 18.57 -4.99
C MET A 114 -2.00 18.99 -4.52
N MET A 115 -2.11 19.51 -3.29
CA MET A 115 -3.38 19.82 -2.63
C MET A 115 -3.64 21.34 -2.50
N ASP A 116 -3.07 22.13 -3.41
CA ASP A 116 -3.29 23.59 -3.49
C ASP A 116 -4.32 23.92 -4.60
N TRP A 117 -4.53 25.22 -4.87
CA TRP A 117 -5.45 25.74 -5.90
C TRP A 117 -6.88 25.20 -5.74
N SER A 118 -7.51 24.66 -6.80
CA SER A 118 -8.89 24.18 -6.72
C SER A 118 -9.05 23.01 -5.75
N VAL A 119 -8.02 22.17 -5.55
CA VAL A 119 -8.06 21.08 -4.56
C VAL A 119 -8.22 21.66 -3.16
N LYS A 120 -7.47 22.71 -2.83
CA LYS A 120 -7.56 23.40 -1.54
C LYS A 120 -8.95 23.95 -1.26
N GLU A 121 -9.54 24.62 -2.25
CA GLU A 121 -10.89 25.17 -2.11
C GLU A 121 -11.95 24.06 -2.02
N THR A 122 -11.80 22.98 -2.81
CA THR A 122 -12.65 21.79 -2.72
C THR A 122 -12.56 21.13 -1.34
N VAL A 123 -11.36 20.98 -0.77
CA VAL A 123 -11.16 20.41 0.57
C VAL A 123 -11.82 21.28 1.65
N LYS A 124 -11.72 22.60 1.56
CA LYS A 124 -12.40 23.51 2.49
C LYS A 124 -13.92 23.39 2.42
N GLN A 125 -14.48 23.24 1.22
CA GLN A 125 -15.93 23.22 0.99
C GLN A 125 -16.56 21.85 1.26
N LYS A 126 -15.88 20.77 0.89
CA LYS A 126 -16.43 19.41 0.85
C LYS A 126 -15.77 18.46 1.85
N GLY A 127 -14.76 18.91 2.58
CA GLY A 127 -13.98 18.12 3.53
C GLY A 127 -12.76 17.47 2.88
N ALA A 128 -11.76 17.14 3.71
CA ALA A 128 -10.48 16.60 3.27
C ALA A 128 -10.56 15.22 2.62
N ASP A 129 -11.60 14.43 2.92
CA ASP A 129 -11.78 13.09 2.36
C ASP A 129 -12.30 13.11 0.92
N TYR A 130 -12.91 14.23 0.48
CA TYR A 130 -13.59 14.33 -0.81
C TYR A 130 -12.72 13.91 -2.01
N PRO A 131 -11.43 14.30 -2.13
CA PRO A 131 -10.59 13.88 -3.24
C PRO A 131 -10.40 12.35 -3.37
N PHE A 132 -10.55 11.61 -2.26
CA PHE A 132 -10.09 10.23 -2.12
C PHE A 132 -11.22 9.20 -1.99
N VAL A 133 -12.48 9.62 -2.08
CA VAL A 133 -13.65 8.76 -1.81
C VAL A 133 -13.68 7.46 -2.63
N HIS A 134 -13.08 7.44 -3.82
CA HIS A 134 -13.13 6.29 -4.72
C HIS A 134 -11.93 5.33 -4.61
N ILE A 135 -10.89 5.69 -3.86
CA ILE A 135 -9.65 4.89 -3.75
C ILE A 135 -9.50 4.19 -2.39
N LYS A 136 -10.35 4.52 -1.41
CA LYS A 136 -10.21 4.03 -0.03
C LYS A 136 -10.21 2.50 0.06
N GLU A 137 -11.07 1.84 -0.72
CA GLU A 137 -11.13 0.37 -0.81
C GLU A 137 -9.80 -0.20 -1.31
N GLU A 138 -9.22 0.39 -2.36
CA GLU A 138 -7.95 -0.04 -2.94
C GLU A 138 -6.80 0.06 -1.92
N LEU A 139 -6.69 1.21 -1.26
CA LEU A 139 -5.65 1.45 -0.25
C LEU A 139 -5.84 0.58 1.01
N SER A 140 -7.08 0.28 1.40
CA SER A 140 -7.36 -0.57 2.57
C SER A 140 -6.90 -2.01 2.41
N SER A 141 -6.67 -2.47 1.18
CA SER A 141 -6.11 -3.80 0.89
C SER A 141 -4.59 -3.89 1.03
N SER A 142 -3.92 -2.76 1.33
CA SER A 142 -2.47 -2.64 1.33
C SER A 142 -1.90 -2.71 2.75
N ASP A 143 -0.74 -3.35 2.90
CA ASP A 143 0.01 -3.35 4.17
C ASP A 143 0.75 -2.02 4.38
N LEU A 144 1.12 -1.35 3.28
CA LEU A 144 1.73 -0.02 3.30
C LEU A 144 1.40 0.74 2.02
N SER A 145 0.88 1.97 2.16
CA SER A 145 0.59 2.88 1.05
C SER A 145 1.46 4.15 1.12
N ILE A 146 2.07 4.50 -0.01
CA ILE A 146 3.04 5.57 -0.19
C ILE A 146 2.58 6.51 -1.31
N VAL A 147 2.77 7.82 -1.14
CA VAL A 147 2.47 8.85 -2.16
C VAL A 147 3.57 9.93 -2.20
N ASN A 148 3.81 10.58 -3.34
CA ASN A 148 4.69 11.74 -3.37
C ASN A 148 3.90 13.01 -2.98
N LEU A 149 4.27 13.65 -1.87
CA LEU A 149 3.63 14.88 -1.41
C LEU A 149 4.33 16.09 -2.05
N GLU A 150 3.84 16.52 -3.21
CA GLU A 150 4.50 17.52 -4.06
C GLU A 150 3.98 18.94 -3.79
N THR A 151 4.07 19.35 -2.54
CA THR A 151 3.59 20.66 -2.08
C THR A 151 4.15 20.98 -0.69
N SER A 152 4.39 22.26 -0.40
CA SER A 152 4.60 22.68 0.99
C SER A 152 3.27 22.72 1.74
N VAL A 153 3.24 22.13 2.93
CA VAL A 153 2.09 22.13 3.84
C VAL A 153 2.38 23.13 4.96
N THR A 154 1.91 24.35 4.81
CA THR A 154 2.24 25.45 5.73
C THR A 154 1.23 26.58 5.63
N THR A 155 1.02 27.30 6.74
CA THR A 155 0.31 28.59 6.77
C THR A 155 1.26 29.79 6.76
N GLY A 156 2.58 29.56 6.80
CA GLY A 156 3.64 30.56 6.90
C GLY A 156 4.75 30.38 5.86
N GLY A 157 5.97 30.76 6.25
CA GLY A 157 7.16 30.71 5.41
C GLY A 157 7.21 31.75 4.28
N THR A 158 8.38 31.85 3.65
CA THR A 158 8.68 32.83 2.59
C THR A 158 8.64 32.16 1.24
N LYS A 159 7.71 32.60 0.40
CA LYS A 159 7.56 32.13 -0.99
C LYS A 159 8.89 32.24 -1.75
N GLN A 160 9.32 31.16 -2.37
CA GLN A 160 10.53 31.13 -3.19
C GLN A 160 10.27 31.71 -4.58
N GLY A 161 11.30 32.34 -5.16
CA GLY A 161 11.24 33.01 -6.47
C GLY A 161 11.32 32.05 -7.66
N LYS A 162 10.37 31.12 -7.79
CA LYS A 162 10.25 30.19 -8.93
C LYS A 162 8.87 30.28 -9.59
N GLN A 163 8.76 29.73 -10.80
CA GLN A 163 7.54 29.83 -11.63
C GLN A 163 6.29 29.32 -10.91
N TYR A 164 6.38 28.20 -10.19
CA TYR A 164 5.27 27.60 -9.47
C TYR A 164 5.64 27.34 -8.01
N THR A 165 4.77 27.76 -7.10
CA THR A 165 4.87 27.48 -5.67
C THR A 165 3.52 27.01 -5.15
N PHE A 166 3.47 25.90 -4.41
CA PHE A 166 2.22 25.29 -3.94
C PHE A 166 2.15 25.27 -2.42
N ARG A 167 1.06 25.82 -1.88
CA ARG A 167 0.79 25.90 -0.43
C ARG A 167 -0.49 25.17 -0.07
N SER A 168 -0.35 23.91 0.30
CA SER A 168 -1.46 23.11 0.82
C SER A 168 -1.77 23.50 2.27
N ASP A 169 -3.05 23.44 2.62
CA ASP A 169 -3.50 23.61 4.00
C ASP A 169 -3.16 22.36 4.83
N PRO A 170 -2.61 22.46 6.05
CA PRO A 170 -2.38 21.31 6.92
C PRO A 170 -3.59 20.41 7.10
N PHE A 171 -4.82 20.95 7.09
CA PHE A 171 -6.04 20.16 7.19
C PHE A 171 -6.19 19.12 6.06
N ALA A 172 -5.66 19.38 4.87
CA ALA A 172 -5.72 18.44 3.75
C ALA A 172 -4.99 17.11 4.01
N LEU A 173 -4.00 17.10 4.93
CA LEU A 173 -3.30 15.87 5.33
C LEU A 173 -4.24 14.85 5.99
N SER A 174 -5.32 15.29 6.64
CA SER A 174 -6.31 14.37 7.19
C SER A 174 -6.96 13.50 6.10
N GLY A 175 -7.18 14.06 4.90
CA GLY A 175 -7.69 13.33 3.75
C GLY A 175 -6.76 12.21 3.29
N LEU A 176 -5.46 12.50 3.16
CA LEU A 176 -4.44 11.49 2.83
C LEU A 176 -4.40 10.37 3.88
N LYS A 177 -4.42 10.75 5.16
CA LYS A 177 -4.42 9.78 6.27
C LYS A 177 -5.66 8.90 6.25
N ASN A 178 -6.85 9.50 6.11
CA ASN A 178 -8.14 8.81 6.10
C ASN A 178 -8.35 7.94 4.87
N ALA A 179 -7.75 8.31 3.74
CA ALA A 179 -7.72 7.50 2.53
C ALA A 179 -6.95 6.19 2.73
N GLY A 180 -5.97 6.18 3.65
CA GLY A 180 -5.15 5.02 3.95
C GLY A 180 -3.71 5.14 3.49
N PHE A 181 -3.17 6.36 3.31
CA PHE A 181 -1.72 6.54 3.18
C PHE A 181 -1.04 6.53 4.55
N GLN A 182 0.14 5.89 4.61
CA GLN A 182 0.98 5.88 5.82
C GLN A 182 2.25 6.69 5.64
N LEU A 183 2.83 6.67 4.43
CA LEU A 183 4.10 7.32 4.12
C LEU A 183 3.95 8.33 2.99
N VAL A 184 4.61 9.49 3.13
CA VAL A 184 4.79 10.43 2.03
C VAL A 184 6.27 10.60 1.67
N SER A 185 6.57 10.81 0.39
CA SER A 185 7.87 11.33 -0.03
C SER A 185 7.84 12.87 0.02
N LEU A 186 8.89 13.45 0.61
CA LEU A 186 9.19 14.89 0.56
C LEU A 186 10.30 15.20 -0.44
N ALA A 187 10.93 14.20 -1.04
CA ALA A 187 12.02 14.43 -2.00
C ALA A 187 11.45 14.88 -3.34
N ASN A 188 11.11 16.16 -3.47
CA ASN A 188 10.63 16.78 -4.72
C ASN A 188 10.94 18.28 -4.76
N ASN A 189 10.78 18.89 -5.92
CA ASN A 189 11.06 20.30 -6.20
C ASN A 189 10.06 21.28 -5.54
N HIS A 190 9.01 20.82 -4.86
CA HIS A 190 7.96 21.66 -4.28
C HIS A 190 7.91 21.65 -2.75
N SER A 191 8.78 20.86 -2.10
CA SER A 191 8.78 20.74 -0.64
C SER A 191 9.29 21.99 0.10
N LEU A 192 10.16 22.80 -0.51
CA LEU A 192 10.65 24.07 0.06
C LEU A 192 10.09 25.30 -0.67
N ASP A 193 8.93 25.21 -1.32
CA ASP A 193 8.32 26.36 -2.02
C ASP A 193 8.10 27.59 -1.13
N PHE A 194 8.03 27.40 0.19
CA PHE A 194 7.94 28.46 1.20
C PHE A 194 9.16 28.51 2.14
N GLY A 195 10.32 28.09 1.62
CA GLY A 195 11.61 28.11 2.30
C GLY A 195 11.69 27.13 3.47
N LEU A 196 12.78 27.23 4.23
CA LEU A 196 13.05 26.32 5.35
C LEU A 196 11.97 26.37 6.43
N SER A 197 11.39 27.55 6.71
CA SER A 197 10.28 27.66 7.66
C SER A 197 9.06 26.86 7.19
N GLY A 198 8.64 27.03 5.93
CA GLY A 198 7.50 26.28 5.39
C GLY A 198 7.75 24.77 5.31
N PHE A 199 8.99 24.36 5.06
CA PHE A 199 9.38 22.95 5.10
C PHE A 199 9.35 22.37 6.52
N MET A 200 9.82 23.11 7.53
CA MET A 200 9.72 22.69 8.94
C MET A 200 8.25 22.61 9.39
N ASP A 201 7.40 23.54 8.96
CA ASP A 201 5.95 23.46 9.20
C ASP A 201 5.33 22.21 8.54
N THR A 202 5.80 21.85 7.35
CA THR A 202 5.37 20.63 6.63
C THR A 202 5.73 19.39 7.46
N VAL A 203 6.97 19.28 7.92
CA VAL A 203 7.45 18.18 8.78
C VAL A 203 6.66 18.13 10.10
N ALA A 204 6.40 19.28 10.73
CA ALA A 204 5.61 19.35 11.95
C ALA A 204 4.16 18.90 11.73
N SER A 205 3.54 19.33 10.63
CA SER A 205 2.18 18.95 10.25
C SER A 205 2.09 17.44 9.99
N LEU A 206 3.04 16.84 9.28
CA LEU A 206 3.08 15.39 9.04
C LEU A 206 3.13 14.60 10.35
N LYS A 207 3.95 15.04 11.32
CA LYS A 207 3.97 14.45 12.67
C LYS A 207 2.62 14.60 13.39
N GLN A 208 2.00 15.78 13.32
CA GLN A 208 0.69 16.04 13.93
C GLN A 208 -0.41 15.13 13.37
N TYR A 209 -0.44 14.92 12.05
CA TYR A 209 -1.41 14.07 11.36
C TYR A 209 -1.01 12.58 11.31
N GLN A 210 0.10 12.20 11.97
CA GLN A 210 0.60 10.82 12.04
C GLN A 210 0.82 10.21 10.65
N LEU A 211 1.35 11.01 9.74
CA LEU A 211 1.86 10.58 8.44
C LEU A 211 3.37 10.51 8.51
N ASP A 212 3.92 9.33 8.24
CA ASP A 212 5.36 9.16 8.14
C ASP A 212 5.88 9.83 6.87
N TYR A 213 7.17 10.18 6.86
CA TYR A 213 7.81 10.81 5.71
C TYR A 213 9.23 10.27 5.46
N VAL A 214 9.69 10.45 4.22
CA VAL A 214 11.05 10.09 3.76
C VAL A 214 11.54 11.10 2.72
N GLY A 215 12.85 11.16 2.48
CA GLY A 215 13.45 11.96 1.41
C GLY A 215 13.61 13.45 1.75
N GLY A 216 13.26 13.84 2.97
CA GLY A 216 13.52 15.14 3.55
C GLY A 216 13.63 15.02 5.08
N GLY A 217 14.32 15.95 5.72
CA GLY A 217 14.55 15.90 7.15
C GLY A 217 15.16 17.18 7.72
N LEU A 218 15.29 17.25 9.03
CA LEU A 218 15.85 18.40 9.74
C LEU A 218 17.38 18.51 9.60
N ASN A 219 18.01 17.48 9.05
CA ASN A 219 19.43 17.41 8.71
C ASN A 219 19.66 16.28 7.69
N LYS A 220 20.91 16.13 7.24
CA LYS A 220 21.34 15.09 6.30
C LYS A 220 21.08 13.67 6.81
N GLN A 221 21.27 13.39 8.10
CA GLN A 221 21.02 12.05 8.62
C GLN A 221 19.55 11.66 8.47
N GLU A 222 18.63 12.56 8.81
CA GLU A 222 17.19 12.33 8.65
C GLU A 222 16.76 12.24 7.19
N ALA A 223 17.22 13.15 6.34
CA ALA A 223 16.80 13.21 4.94
C ALA A 223 17.15 11.93 4.17
N TYR A 224 18.29 11.31 4.47
CA TYR A 224 18.77 10.09 3.81
C TYR A 224 18.43 8.80 4.58
N ARG A 225 17.70 8.89 5.71
CA ARG A 225 17.30 7.72 6.49
C ARG A 225 16.14 7.01 5.81
N ALA A 226 16.25 5.68 5.67
CA ALA A 226 15.12 4.88 5.25
C ALA A 226 14.02 4.87 6.30
N LYS A 227 12.76 5.00 5.87
CA LYS A 227 11.63 4.68 6.74
C LYS A 227 11.46 3.16 6.77
N THR A 228 11.40 2.59 7.98
CA THR A 228 11.35 1.14 8.21
C THR A 228 10.00 0.72 8.76
N TYR A 229 9.45 -0.38 8.24
CA TYR A 229 8.23 -1.04 8.69
C TYR A 229 8.47 -2.52 8.90
N THR A 230 7.79 -3.13 9.88
CA THR A 230 7.71 -4.58 10.03
C THR A 230 6.33 -5.03 9.55
N LEU A 231 6.27 -5.63 8.36
CA LEU A 231 5.04 -6.08 7.71
C LEU A 231 5.07 -7.61 7.59
N LYS A 232 4.08 -8.29 8.16
CA LYS A 232 3.99 -9.78 8.15
C LYS A 232 5.29 -10.49 8.53
N GLY A 233 6.01 -9.96 9.52
CA GLY A 233 7.28 -10.51 10.01
C GLY A 233 8.53 -10.16 9.18
N LYS A 234 8.38 -9.35 8.12
CA LYS A 234 9.48 -8.89 7.25
C LYS A 234 9.75 -7.41 7.45
N THR A 235 11.02 -7.03 7.35
CA THR A 235 11.47 -5.64 7.43
C THR A 235 11.47 -5.01 6.05
N VAL A 236 10.56 -4.07 5.83
CA VAL A 236 10.45 -3.29 4.59
C VAL A 236 10.96 -1.87 4.81
N LYS A 237 11.87 -1.42 3.95
CA LYS A 237 12.46 -0.08 3.99
C LYS A 237 12.14 0.71 2.74
N ILE A 238 11.84 1.99 2.91
CA ILE A 238 11.61 2.93 1.82
C ILE A 238 12.64 4.06 1.92
N LEU A 239 13.34 4.33 0.82
CA LEU A 239 14.20 5.51 0.61
C LEU A 239 13.55 6.44 -0.41
N ALA A 240 13.90 7.73 -0.37
CA ALA A 240 13.48 8.67 -1.40
C ALA A 240 14.54 9.73 -1.71
N PHE A 241 14.58 10.18 -2.96
CA PHE A 241 15.56 11.13 -3.48
C PHE A 241 14.95 12.03 -4.56
N SER A 242 15.48 13.25 -4.73
CA SER A 242 15.05 14.16 -5.80
C SER A 242 16.20 14.53 -6.74
N ARG A 243 15.98 14.31 -8.04
CA ARG A 243 16.79 14.85 -9.15
C ARG A 243 16.17 16.09 -9.78
N VAL A 244 15.26 16.73 -9.06
CA VAL A 244 14.62 17.97 -9.47
C VAL A 244 14.66 18.88 -8.26
N LEU A 245 15.70 19.71 -8.19
CA LEU A 245 15.87 20.69 -7.13
C LEU A 245 16.09 22.06 -7.79
N PRO A 246 15.23 23.06 -7.51
CA PRO A 246 15.40 24.40 -8.08
C PRO A 246 16.73 25.05 -7.69
N ASP A 247 17.25 24.71 -6.51
CA ASP A 247 18.50 25.25 -5.98
C ASP A 247 19.22 24.17 -5.14
N TYR A 248 20.54 24.03 -5.31
CA TYR A 248 21.33 23.04 -4.57
C TYR A 248 21.32 23.29 -3.05
N SER A 249 21.10 24.54 -2.62
CA SER A 249 20.91 24.90 -1.22
C SER A 249 19.69 24.24 -0.58
N TRP A 250 18.82 23.56 -1.33
CA TRP A 250 17.70 22.79 -0.79
C TRP A 250 18.12 21.38 -0.32
N VAL A 251 19.33 20.93 -0.68
CA VAL A 251 19.89 19.67 -0.17
C VAL A 251 20.18 19.82 1.33
N ALA A 252 19.76 18.82 2.11
CA ALA A 252 20.05 18.75 3.54
C ALA A 252 21.56 18.66 3.81
N SER A 253 22.04 19.38 4.82
CA SER A 253 23.40 19.23 5.35
C SER A 253 23.36 18.76 6.80
N ASP A 254 24.51 18.52 7.40
CA ASP A 254 24.59 18.04 8.79
C ASP A 254 23.91 18.99 9.80
N THR A 255 23.80 20.28 9.44
CA THR A 255 23.27 21.34 10.32
C THR A 255 22.04 22.06 9.75
N LYS A 256 21.53 21.64 8.58
CA LYS A 256 20.45 22.35 7.88
C LYS A 256 19.38 21.38 7.37
N PRO A 257 18.09 21.67 7.61
CA PRO A 257 16.99 20.93 7.00
C PRO A 257 17.05 20.97 5.47
N GLY A 258 16.47 19.97 4.85
CA GLY A 258 16.37 19.91 3.39
C GLY A 258 16.03 18.52 2.88
N LEU A 259 16.33 18.32 1.60
CA LEU A 259 15.96 17.13 0.85
C LEU A 259 17.16 16.22 0.58
N ALA A 260 16.87 14.94 0.38
CA ALA A 260 17.86 13.97 -0.09
C ALA A 260 18.22 14.23 -1.56
N ASN A 261 19.53 14.40 -1.82
CA ASN A 261 20.05 14.70 -3.14
C ASN A 261 19.98 13.46 -4.03
N GLY A 262 19.24 13.57 -5.13
CA GLY A 262 19.20 12.55 -6.17
C GLY A 262 20.21 12.76 -7.29
N TYR A 263 20.92 13.89 -7.37
CA TYR A 263 21.83 14.16 -8.50
C TYR A 263 23.16 13.39 -8.44
N ASP A 264 23.48 12.78 -7.31
CA ASP A 264 24.70 11.99 -7.09
C ASP A 264 24.33 10.51 -6.98
N LEU A 265 24.58 9.75 -8.06
CA LEU A 265 24.25 8.33 -8.09
C LEU A 265 25.07 7.53 -7.07
N SER A 266 26.35 7.84 -6.87
CA SER A 266 27.20 7.12 -5.92
C SER A 266 26.72 7.30 -4.48
N LEU A 267 26.17 8.48 -4.16
CA LEU A 267 25.52 8.71 -2.87
C LEU A 267 24.24 7.86 -2.71
N ILE A 268 23.43 7.73 -3.76
CA ILE A 268 22.24 6.85 -3.74
C ILE A 268 22.67 5.39 -3.54
N GLU A 269 23.59 4.90 -4.35
CA GLU A 269 24.10 3.52 -4.29
C GLU A 269 24.68 3.19 -2.92
N SER A 270 25.50 4.08 -2.35
CA SER A 270 26.06 3.89 -1.01
C SER A 270 25.01 3.93 0.10
N THR A 271 23.96 4.77 -0.03
CA THR A 271 22.84 4.80 0.91
C THR A 271 22.04 3.49 0.87
N ILE A 272 21.75 2.96 -0.33
CA ILE A 272 21.09 1.66 -0.50
C ILE A 272 21.93 0.54 0.14
N LYS A 273 23.23 0.49 -0.18
CA LYS A 273 24.16 -0.53 0.35
C LYS A 273 24.27 -0.47 1.88
N LYS A 274 24.15 0.73 2.48
CA LYS A 274 24.13 0.92 3.93
C LYS A 274 22.84 0.42 4.57
N GLU A 275 21.69 0.66 3.93
CA GLU A 275 20.38 0.36 4.52
C GLU A 275 19.92 -1.09 4.29
N LYS A 276 20.34 -1.72 3.17
CA LYS A 276 19.92 -3.07 2.75
C LYS A 276 20.26 -4.19 3.74
N PRO A 277 21.43 -4.24 4.42
CA PRO A 277 21.77 -5.34 5.32
C PRO A 277 20.79 -5.55 6.49
N THR A 278 19.96 -4.55 6.80
CA THR A 278 18.94 -4.60 7.85
C THR A 278 17.52 -4.53 7.30
N ALA A 279 17.32 -4.90 6.02
CA ALA A 279 16.03 -4.94 5.36
C ALA A 279 15.85 -6.25 4.58
N ASP A 280 14.71 -6.91 4.78
CA ASP A 280 14.29 -7.99 3.89
C ASP A 280 14.00 -7.40 2.49
N PHE A 281 13.29 -6.27 2.45
CA PHE A 281 12.99 -5.54 1.21
C PHE A 281 13.30 -4.05 1.31
N LEU A 282 13.91 -3.48 0.28
CA LEU A 282 14.21 -2.04 0.21
C LEU A 282 13.73 -1.44 -1.11
N PHE A 283 12.85 -0.45 -1.06
CA PHE A 283 12.36 0.27 -2.24
C PHE A 283 12.87 1.70 -2.28
N VAL A 284 13.08 2.21 -3.49
CA VAL A 284 13.48 3.61 -3.72
C VAL A 284 12.35 4.34 -4.43
N PHE A 285 11.89 5.46 -3.87
CA PHE A 285 10.95 6.38 -4.50
C PHE A 285 11.69 7.66 -4.94
N ILE A 286 11.91 7.82 -6.25
CA ILE A 286 12.73 8.90 -6.80
C ILE A 286 11.90 9.88 -7.64
N HIS A 287 12.15 11.17 -7.46
CA HIS A 287 11.50 12.24 -8.20
C HIS A 287 12.45 12.79 -9.28
N TRP A 288 12.15 12.55 -10.56
CA TRP A 288 13.15 12.67 -11.65
C TRP A 288 12.55 12.75 -13.07
N GLY A 289 13.40 13.00 -14.05
CA GLY A 289 13.00 12.99 -15.46
C GLY A 289 12.59 14.37 -15.94
N VAL A 290 11.75 14.41 -16.97
CA VAL A 290 11.37 15.65 -17.65
C VAL A 290 9.85 15.73 -17.69
N GLU A 291 9.29 16.87 -17.29
CA GLU A 291 7.85 17.13 -17.31
C GLU A 291 7.24 16.81 -18.68
N THR A 292 6.06 16.19 -18.65
CA THR A 292 5.22 15.80 -19.81
C THR A 292 5.80 14.73 -20.74
N LYS A 293 7.08 14.33 -20.57
CA LYS A 293 7.68 13.28 -21.38
C LYS A 293 7.15 11.91 -20.97
N ARG A 294 6.61 11.18 -21.96
CA ARG A 294 5.97 9.87 -21.76
C ARG A 294 6.92 8.68 -21.76
N ASN A 295 8.13 8.87 -22.28
CA ASN A 295 9.20 7.89 -22.18
C ASN A 295 10.23 8.41 -21.18
N PRO A 296 10.77 7.53 -20.30
CA PRO A 296 11.86 7.91 -19.43
C PRO A 296 13.09 8.30 -20.26
N GLU A 297 13.85 9.28 -19.77
CA GLU A 297 15.15 9.59 -20.33
C GLU A 297 16.11 8.40 -20.11
N PRO A 298 17.12 8.18 -20.98
CA PRO A 298 18.02 7.02 -20.89
C PRO A 298 18.66 6.84 -19.51
N PHE A 299 19.04 7.95 -18.85
CA PHE A 299 19.65 7.89 -17.52
C PHE A 299 18.68 7.34 -16.45
N GLN A 300 17.37 7.58 -16.55
CA GLN A 300 16.40 7.07 -15.56
C GLN A 300 16.43 5.54 -15.56
N ARG A 301 16.52 4.94 -16.75
CA ARG A 301 16.63 3.48 -16.92
C ARG A 301 17.96 2.94 -16.39
N GLU A 302 19.06 3.58 -16.75
CA GLU A 302 20.39 3.18 -16.27
C GLU A 302 20.49 3.25 -14.74
N TRP A 303 20.00 4.34 -14.16
CA TRP A 303 20.11 4.59 -12.72
C TRP A 303 19.18 3.67 -11.92
N ALA A 304 17.96 3.39 -12.41
CA ALA A 304 17.08 2.40 -11.78
C ALA A 304 17.77 1.03 -11.65
N LYS A 305 18.47 0.59 -12.72
CA LYS A 305 19.20 -0.68 -12.73
C LYS A 305 20.36 -0.67 -11.75
N LYS A 306 21.15 0.42 -11.71
CA LYS A 306 22.24 0.59 -10.73
C LYS A 306 21.76 0.63 -9.28
N MET A 307 20.58 1.20 -9.00
CA MET A 307 19.95 1.14 -7.67
C MET A 307 19.59 -0.29 -7.29
N ILE A 308 19.02 -1.07 -8.22
CA ILE A 308 18.73 -2.49 -8.00
C ILE A 308 20.01 -3.29 -7.80
N ASP A 309 21.05 -3.07 -8.61
CA ASP A 309 22.37 -3.69 -8.45
C ASP A 309 23.04 -3.35 -7.11
N SER A 310 22.69 -2.21 -6.53
CA SER A 310 23.15 -1.80 -5.19
C SER A 310 22.35 -2.41 -4.05
N GLY A 311 21.26 -3.13 -4.34
CA GLY A 311 20.47 -3.87 -3.36
C GLY A 311 19.02 -3.43 -3.22
N ALA A 312 18.52 -2.49 -4.04
CA ALA A 312 17.11 -2.14 -4.04
C ALA A 312 16.26 -3.29 -4.63
N ASP A 313 15.14 -3.57 -3.98
CA ASP A 313 14.13 -4.54 -4.38
C ASP A 313 13.05 -3.94 -5.28
N GLY A 314 13.12 -2.63 -5.57
CA GLY A 314 12.30 -1.95 -6.58
C GLY A 314 12.54 -0.45 -6.62
N VAL A 315 12.23 0.17 -7.75
CA VAL A 315 12.39 1.62 -8.00
C VAL A 315 11.10 2.20 -8.55
N ILE A 316 10.57 3.21 -7.87
CA ILE A 316 9.33 3.91 -8.25
C ILE A 316 9.69 5.36 -8.54
N GLY A 317 9.21 5.86 -9.66
CA GLY A 317 9.46 7.22 -10.14
C GLY A 317 8.24 8.13 -10.04
N SER A 318 8.50 9.43 -9.95
CA SER A 318 7.54 10.54 -10.01
C SER A 318 8.18 11.76 -10.70
N HIS A 319 7.44 12.87 -10.87
CA HIS A 319 7.81 14.15 -11.52
C HIS A 319 7.34 14.39 -12.96
N PRO A 320 7.39 13.44 -13.92
CA PRO A 320 7.00 13.75 -15.30
C PRO A 320 5.55 14.23 -15.46
N HIS A 321 4.71 14.16 -14.41
CA HIS A 321 3.29 14.54 -14.40
C HIS A 321 2.42 13.76 -15.40
N VAL A 322 2.98 12.69 -15.99
CA VAL A 322 2.30 11.74 -16.86
C VAL A 322 2.78 10.34 -16.51
N LEU A 323 1.94 9.34 -16.78
CA LEU A 323 2.37 7.95 -16.64
C LEU A 323 3.47 7.61 -17.63
N GLN A 324 4.51 6.93 -17.16
CA GLN A 324 5.54 6.30 -17.97
C GLN A 324 5.47 4.77 -17.79
N GLY A 325 6.09 4.03 -18.71
CA GLY A 325 6.06 2.57 -18.68
C GLY A 325 6.76 1.94 -17.47
N PHE A 326 6.66 0.62 -17.42
CA PHE A 326 7.28 -0.24 -16.41
C PHE A 326 8.46 -1.02 -16.99
N GLU A 327 9.28 -1.60 -16.12
CA GLU A 327 10.31 -2.57 -16.47
C GLU A 327 10.49 -3.56 -15.32
N TYR A 328 10.82 -4.81 -15.61
CA TYR A 328 11.42 -5.71 -14.63
C TYR A 328 12.92 -5.83 -14.93
N TYR A 329 13.75 -5.66 -13.91
CA TYR A 329 15.20 -5.89 -14.01
C TYR A 329 15.63 -6.83 -12.90
N LYS A 330 16.21 -7.99 -13.27
CA LYS A 330 16.56 -9.07 -12.32
C LYS A 330 15.38 -9.48 -11.42
N GLY A 331 14.18 -9.52 -11.99
CA GLY A 331 12.94 -9.84 -11.26
C GLY A 331 12.44 -8.76 -10.30
N LYS A 332 13.10 -7.58 -10.25
CA LYS A 332 12.70 -6.44 -9.42
C LYS A 332 11.93 -5.39 -10.25
N PRO A 333 10.89 -4.77 -9.69
CA PRO A 333 10.00 -3.88 -10.41
C PRO A 333 10.59 -2.48 -10.54
N ILE A 334 10.38 -1.87 -11.71
CA ILE A 334 10.69 -0.48 -11.99
C ILE A 334 9.42 0.18 -12.56
N ALA A 335 8.98 1.26 -11.94
CA ALA A 335 7.97 2.16 -12.50
C ALA A 335 8.60 3.52 -12.72
N TYR A 336 8.67 3.99 -13.97
CA TYR A 336 9.45 5.20 -14.28
C TYR A 336 8.75 6.51 -13.87
N SER A 337 7.42 6.52 -13.90
CA SER A 337 6.57 7.61 -13.40
C SER A 337 5.15 7.12 -13.18
N LEU A 338 4.59 7.41 -12.01
CA LEU A 338 3.16 7.22 -11.71
C LEU A 338 2.30 8.46 -11.99
N GLY A 339 2.89 9.50 -12.60
CA GLY A 339 2.20 10.72 -13.01
C GLY A 339 1.57 11.51 -11.86
N ASN A 340 0.67 12.43 -12.20
CA ASN A 340 -0.15 13.12 -11.22
C ASN A 340 -1.08 12.13 -10.52
N PHE A 341 -1.16 12.16 -9.20
CA PHE A 341 -2.13 11.40 -8.41
C PHE A 341 -3.34 12.25 -8.01
N LEU A 342 -3.10 13.37 -7.33
CA LEU A 342 -4.12 14.34 -6.98
C LEU A 342 -3.68 15.72 -7.42
N PHE A 343 -4.39 16.31 -8.38
CA PHE A 343 -4.11 17.62 -8.92
C PHE A 343 -5.40 18.42 -9.18
N PRO A 344 -5.28 19.76 -9.31
CA PRO A 344 -6.38 20.64 -9.65
C PRO A 344 -7.15 20.26 -10.93
N ASN A 345 -8.45 20.57 -10.95
CA ASN A 345 -9.42 20.20 -11.98
C ASN A 345 -9.13 20.74 -13.40
N TYR A 346 -8.17 21.64 -13.57
CA TYR A 346 -7.73 22.14 -14.88
C TYR A 346 -6.92 21.10 -15.66
N ILE A 347 -6.34 20.12 -14.98
CA ILE A 347 -5.55 19.05 -15.62
C ILE A 347 -6.44 18.20 -16.54
N LYS A 348 -5.94 17.89 -17.75
CA LYS A 348 -6.63 17.14 -18.82
C LYS A 348 -5.67 16.18 -19.54
N GLY A 349 -6.23 15.38 -20.46
CA GLY A 349 -5.45 14.50 -21.33
C GLY A 349 -4.62 13.49 -20.54
N ASN A 350 -3.36 13.32 -20.95
CA ASN A 350 -2.40 12.39 -20.34
C ASN A 350 -2.04 12.79 -18.91
N ALA A 351 -2.02 14.09 -18.59
CA ALA A 351 -1.71 14.55 -17.24
C ALA A 351 -2.85 14.29 -16.24
N ALA A 352 -4.08 14.08 -16.72
CA ALA A 352 -5.22 13.66 -15.90
C ALA A 352 -5.31 12.13 -15.76
N GLN A 353 -4.54 11.38 -16.54
CA GLN A 353 -4.48 9.94 -16.43
C GLN A 353 -3.59 9.58 -15.23
N THR A 354 -4.13 8.81 -14.30
CA THR A 354 -3.45 8.46 -13.05
C THR A 354 -3.68 7.00 -12.70
N GLY A 355 -3.14 6.54 -11.58
CA GLY A 355 -3.45 5.25 -11.04
C GLY A 355 -2.68 4.93 -9.77
N ILE A 356 -2.90 3.70 -9.32
CA ILE A 356 -2.25 3.11 -8.17
C ILE A 356 -1.44 1.91 -8.64
N LEU A 357 -0.18 1.83 -8.22
CA LEU A 357 0.67 0.66 -8.44
C LEU A 357 0.72 -0.16 -7.16
N HIS A 358 0.29 -1.41 -7.24
CA HIS A 358 0.55 -2.43 -6.22
C HIS A 358 1.81 -3.21 -6.56
N ILE A 359 2.62 -3.48 -5.54
CA ILE A 359 3.73 -4.41 -5.57
C ILE A 359 3.44 -5.45 -4.48
N ASP A 360 3.03 -6.64 -4.91
CA ASP A 360 2.84 -7.79 -4.05
C ASP A 360 4.15 -8.54 -3.91
N ILE A 361 4.58 -8.77 -2.67
CA ILE A 361 5.80 -9.48 -2.33
C ILE A 361 5.41 -10.81 -1.74
N HIS A 362 5.74 -11.90 -2.43
CA HIS A 362 5.55 -13.26 -1.96
C HIS A 362 6.88 -13.99 -1.94
N LYS A 363 7.29 -14.43 -0.75
CA LYS A 363 8.65 -14.97 -0.49
C LYS A 363 9.72 -13.96 -0.87
N GLU A 364 10.31 -14.06 -2.06
CA GLU A 364 11.32 -13.12 -2.58
C GLU A 364 10.92 -12.51 -3.94
N GLU A 365 9.78 -12.94 -4.49
CA GLU A 365 9.27 -12.51 -5.77
C GLU A 365 8.37 -11.28 -5.61
N THR A 366 8.39 -10.41 -6.63
CA THR A 366 7.57 -9.20 -6.67
C THR A 366 6.66 -9.21 -7.89
N LYS A 367 5.36 -8.98 -7.68
CA LYS A 367 4.37 -8.85 -8.75
C LYS A 367 3.82 -7.43 -8.78
N MET A 368 3.83 -6.81 -9.96
CA MET A 368 3.24 -5.50 -10.18
C MET A 368 1.79 -5.64 -10.68
N THR A 369 0.90 -4.83 -10.12
CA THR A 369 -0.46 -4.64 -10.63
C THR A 369 -0.76 -3.14 -10.66
N PHE A 370 -1.25 -2.62 -11.80
CA PHE A 370 -1.59 -1.20 -11.94
C PHE A 370 -3.10 -1.01 -12.12
N VAL A 371 -3.70 -0.18 -11.26
CA VAL A 371 -5.12 0.16 -11.28
C VAL A 371 -5.30 1.58 -11.81
N PRO A 372 -5.83 1.78 -13.03
CA PRO A 372 -6.02 3.11 -13.61
C PRO A 372 -7.18 3.87 -12.97
N PHE A 373 -6.93 5.16 -12.75
CA PHE A 373 -7.91 6.15 -12.32
C PHE A 373 -7.77 7.42 -13.17
N ARG A 374 -8.68 8.37 -12.98
CA ARG A 374 -8.59 9.68 -13.65
C ARG A 374 -8.74 10.80 -12.65
N ILE A 375 -8.00 11.88 -12.86
CA ILE A 375 -8.19 13.14 -12.13
C ILE A 375 -9.37 13.88 -12.78
N LEU A 376 -10.43 14.09 -12.01
CA LEU A 376 -11.61 14.82 -12.44
C LEU A 376 -12.25 15.52 -11.24
N GLN A 377 -12.59 16.81 -11.38
CA GLN A 377 -13.25 17.59 -10.32
C GLN A 377 -12.52 17.54 -8.96
N ASP A 378 -11.19 17.66 -8.99
CA ASP A 378 -10.33 17.59 -7.79
C ASP A 378 -10.43 16.25 -7.04
N GLN A 379 -10.81 15.16 -7.73
CA GLN A 379 -10.87 13.81 -7.20
C GLN A 379 -10.09 12.82 -8.06
N ILE A 380 -9.70 11.70 -7.45
CA ILE A 380 -9.28 10.48 -8.15
C ILE A 380 -10.53 9.63 -8.38
N VAL A 381 -11.03 9.56 -9.62
CA VAL A 381 -12.28 8.86 -9.97
C VAL A 381 -12.01 7.52 -10.67
N LYS A 382 -12.86 6.53 -10.38
CA LYS A 382 -12.84 5.22 -11.04
C LYS A 382 -13.12 5.40 -12.54
N GLN A 383 -12.34 4.71 -13.37
CA GLN A 383 -12.55 4.65 -14.82
C GLN A 383 -13.42 3.46 -15.23
N SER A 384 -14.06 3.55 -16.40
CA SER A 384 -14.75 2.41 -17.02
C SER A 384 -13.76 1.31 -17.39
N ASP A 385 -14.21 0.07 -17.53
CA ASP A 385 -13.32 -1.04 -17.93
C ASP A 385 -12.72 -0.83 -19.34
N GLN A 386 -13.44 -0.12 -20.21
CA GLN A 386 -12.92 0.26 -21.53
C GLN A 386 -11.75 1.23 -21.41
N ASP A 387 -11.90 2.28 -20.58
CA ASP A 387 -10.84 3.27 -20.37
C ASP A 387 -9.63 2.64 -19.68
N LYS A 388 -9.83 1.77 -18.68
CA LYS A 388 -8.75 1.03 -18.02
C LYS A 388 -7.95 0.20 -19.02
N ARG A 389 -8.62 -0.52 -19.93
CA ARG A 389 -7.95 -1.29 -20.99
C ARG A 389 -7.14 -0.40 -21.93
N ALA A 390 -7.64 0.77 -22.29
CA ALA A 390 -6.89 1.72 -23.11
C ALA A 390 -5.58 2.14 -22.42
N VAL A 391 -5.65 2.44 -21.12
CA VAL A 391 -4.49 2.82 -20.31
C VAL A 391 -3.48 1.67 -20.20
N TRP A 392 -3.93 0.45 -19.94
CA TRP A 392 -3.04 -0.71 -19.88
C TRP A 392 -2.34 -0.98 -21.22
N ASN A 393 -3.07 -0.92 -22.34
CA ASN A 393 -2.48 -1.09 -23.67
C ASN A 393 -1.40 -0.03 -23.96
N GLU A 394 -1.68 1.21 -23.56
CA GLU A 394 -0.74 2.31 -23.72
C GLU A 394 0.50 2.15 -22.84
N LEU A 395 0.33 1.80 -21.56
CA LEU A 395 1.44 1.54 -20.65
C LEU A 395 2.28 0.35 -21.11
N GLN A 396 1.67 -0.69 -21.68
CA GLN A 396 2.41 -1.81 -22.26
C GLN A 396 3.32 -1.34 -23.40
N GLY A 397 2.83 -0.46 -24.28
CA GLY A 397 3.63 0.12 -25.36
C GLY A 397 4.76 1.05 -24.89
N LEU A 398 4.61 1.67 -23.71
CA LEU A 398 5.65 2.49 -23.07
C LEU A 398 6.64 1.68 -22.21
N SER A 399 6.33 0.41 -21.96
CA SER A 399 7.10 -0.45 -21.05
C SER A 399 8.28 -1.13 -21.76
N TYR A 400 9.26 -1.56 -20.96
CA TYR A 400 10.50 -2.17 -21.43
C TYR A 400 10.62 -3.62 -20.98
N GLY A 401 11.41 -4.41 -21.72
CA GLY A 401 11.68 -5.82 -21.36
C GLY A 401 10.60 -6.80 -21.80
N GLY A 402 9.79 -6.45 -22.81
CA GLY A 402 8.76 -7.35 -23.36
C GLY A 402 7.64 -7.65 -22.36
N LEU A 403 7.28 -6.67 -21.53
CA LEU A 403 6.21 -6.80 -20.55
C LEU A 403 4.84 -6.95 -21.22
N THR A 404 3.99 -7.73 -20.56
CA THR A 404 2.55 -7.83 -20.86
C THR A 404 1.77 -7.26 -19.70
N ILE A 405 0.72 -6.48 -20.00
CA ILE A 405 -0.22 -5.95 -19.01
C ILE A 405 -1.61 -6.52 -19.32
N ASN A 406 -2.09 -7.44 -18.48
CA ASN A 406 -3.38 -8.09 -18.65
C ASN A 406 -4.28 -7.81 -17.45
N ASN A 407 -5.35 -7.05 -17.66
CA ASN A 407 -6.27 -6.63 -16.59
C ASN A 407 -5.56 -6.00 -15.38
N GLY A 408 -4.51 -5.22 -15.65
CA GLY A 408 -3.70 -4.57 -14.63
C GLY A 408 -2.54 -5.39 -14.11
N ASP A 409 -2.56 -6.72 -14.24
CA ASP A 409 -1.40 -7.55 -13.91
C ASP A 409 -0.27 -7.32 -14.90
N ILE A 410 0.90 -6.93 -14.38
CA ILE A 410 2.10 -6.66 -15.17
C ILE A 410 3.05 -7.84 -14.99
N SER A 411 3.27 -8.58 -16.08
CA SER A 411 4.16 -9.73 -16.11
C SER A 411 5.23 -9.55 -17.19
N GLY A 412 6.46 -9.93 -16.88
CA GLY A 412 7.55 -9.98 -17.85
C GLY A 412 8.08 -11.38 -18.07
N ASN A 413 8.76 -11.58 -19.20
CA ASN A 413 9.66 -12.70 -19.34
C ASN A 413 10.82 -12.49 -18.34
N THR A 414 10.67 -13.06 -17.15
CA THR A 414 11.69 -13.12 -16.10
C THR A 414 12.84 -14.06 -16.43
N THR A 415 12.98 -14.47 -17.70
CA THR A 415 14.09 -15.31 -18.15
C THR A 415 15.39 -14.55 -17.93
N VAL A 416 16.04 -14.89 -16.82
CA VAL A 416 17.48 -14.87 -16.65
C VAL A 416 18.05 -15.63 -17.85
N ALA A 417 18.47 -14.87 -18.85
CA ALA A 417 19.45 -15.31 -19.82
C ALA A 417 20.63 -14.36 -19.66
N ASP A 418 21.46 -14.66 -18.66
CA ASP A 418 22.89 -14.42 -18.82
C ASP A 418 23.34 -15.28 -20.00
N SER A 419 23.28 -14.70 -21.19
CA SER A 419 24.02 -15.20 -22.34
C SER A 419 24.80 -14.03 -22.93
N ASN A 420 26.05 -13.95 -22.47
CA ASN A 420 27.24 -13.43 -23.15
C ASN A 420 27.14 -12.03 -23.77
N PHE A 421 27.83 -11.06 -23.16
CA PHE A 421 28.78 -10.19 -23.87
C PHE A 421 29.93 -9.80 -22.95
#